data_AF-A0A2N9IGH2-F1
#
_entry.id   AF-A0A2N9IGH2-F1
#
_cell.length_a   1.000
_cell.length_b   1.000
_cell.length_c   1.000
_cell.angle_alpha   90.00
_cell.angle_beta   90.00
_cell.angle_gamma   90.00
#
_symmetry.space_group_name_H-M   'P 1'
#
loop_
_entity.id
_entity.type
_entity.pdbx_description
1 polymer ?
#
loop_
_entity_poly.entity_id
_entity_poly.type
_entity_poly.pdbx_seq_one_letter_code
_entity_poly.pdbx_strand_id
1 'polypeptide(L)'
;MSFKEFIESCVLALFSPGLEIVLSTAWAIWKARNDLVWNETLVPVSEICQQAAGIALDYIESGKMLTESISPPTALLSFKWKPPDAMNHKLNFYCHHGTDGHMVGVGVLIRDSAGLVAAAKCSKGRQVGDVIQVAASVLLEALVFAFHIGLRRLEVEMGNMELLGLLNLSSPCLAPIGVLVEDISSWAQKFQFLRFSFIKKECNKASQALATEALSSSFEQVWFAVVTGANKGIGFETVRQLASNGIVVVLTGRDEKRGLEALEKLKHSALSDHVLFHQLDVSDPATITSLADFIRTQFGKLDILAGGGINPRKLIQNYELAEECLQTNYYGAKRTAEALIPLLQLSNSPRIVNVSSSMGHLKNIPNEWAKGVLCDGENLTEEKVDEVLVEFLKDFKEDSLEAKGWPTFLSAYTVSKAAMNAYTRIIAKKYPSFCVNCVCPGYVKTDINRNTGILTVEEGAASPVRLALLPNGSPSGLFLCSARSVSFLIDANG
;
A
#
# COMPACT_ATOMS: atom_id res chain seq x y z
N MET A 1 34.21 -1.83 42.32
CA MET A 1 34.17 -1.43 40.91
C MET A 1 33.55 -2.58 40.13
N SER A 2 32.38 -2.38 39.54
CA SER A 2 31.77 -3.38 38.67
C SER A 2 32.55 -3.50 37.35
N PHE A 3 32.42 -4.62 36.62
CA PHE A 3 33.03 -4.74 35.29
C PHE A 3 32.55 -3.61 34.35
N LYS A 4 31.29 -3.21 34.49
CA LYS A 4 30.73 -2.06 33.76
C LYS A 4 31.46 -0.75 34.10
N GLU A 5 31.63 -0.43 35.37
CA GLU A 5 32.36 0.77 35.82
C GLU A 5 33.83 0.76 35.40
N PHE A 6 34.45 -0.41 35.38
CA PHE A 6 35.83 -0.60 34.92
C PHE A 6 35.93 -0.31 33.41
N ILE A 7 35.05 -0.89 32.59
CA ILE A 7 35.04 -0.66 31.14
C ILE A 7 34.70 0.81 30.83
N GLU A 8 33.73 1.41 31.51
CA GLU A 8 33.41 2.83 31.36
C GLU A 8 34.63 3.72 31.68
N SER A 9 35.39 3.40 32.72
CA SER A 9 36.62 4.11 33.07
C SER A 9 37.71 3.93 31.99
N CYS A 10 37.87 2.72 31.47
CA CYS A 10 38.83 2.43 30.40
C CYS A 10 38.49 3.17 29.10
N VAL A 11 37.21 3.22 28.71
CA VAL A 11 36.76 3.95 27.51
C VAL A 11 36.99 5.47 27.64
N LEU A 12 36.89 6.01 28.86
CA LEU A 12 37.14 7.44 29.11
C LEU A 12 38.63 7.79 29.20
N ALA A 13 39.48 6.85 29.63
CA ALA A 13 40.88 7.11 29.96
C ALA A 13 41.89 6.62 28.91
N LEU A 14 41.54 5.63 28.07
CA LEU A 14 42.46 5.00 27.14
C LEU A 14 42.17 5.40 25.69
N PHE A 15 43.24 5.71 24.95
CA PHE A 15 43.21 5.88 23.50
C PHE A 15 43.78 4.64 22.82
N SER A 16 43.59 4.53 21.50
CA SER A 16 44.19 3.45 20.71
C SER A 16 45.72 3.46 20.82
N PRO A 17 46.39 2.30 21.00
CA PRO A 17 45.85 0.92 21.01
C PRO A 17 45.46 0.41 22.42
N GLY A 18 45.53 1.26 23.45
CA GLY A 18 45.34 0.86 24.84
C GLY A 18 43.93 0.33 25.15
N LEU A 19 42.91 0.90 24.50
CA LEU A 19 41.52 0.45 24.68
C LEU A 19 41.31 -0.95 24.09
N GLU A 20 41.90 -1.22 22.94
CA GLU A 20 41.81 -2.46 22.18
C GLU A 20 42.55 -3.59 22.89
N ILE A 21 43.67 -3.28 23.54
CA ILE A 21 44.38 -4.23 24.43
C ILE A 21 43.47 -4.65 25.59
N VAL A 22 42.80 -3.69 26.23
CA VAL A 22 41.89 -3.98 27.35
C VAL A 22 40.69 -4.82 26.90
N LEU A 23 40.07 -4.47 25.77
CA LEU A 23 38.93 -5.21 25.23
C LEU A 23 39.31 -6.62 24.78
N SER A 24 40.46 -6.79 24.12
CA SER A 24 40.97 -8.10 23.67
C SER A 24 41.29 -9.01 24.87
N THR A 25 41.86 -8.43 25.92
CA THR A 25 42.14 -9.15 27.17
C THR A 25 40.84 -9.56 27.87
N ALA A 26 39.86 -8.66 27.97
CA ALA A 26 38.56 -8.97 28.56
C ALA A 26 37.82 -10.06 27.77
N TRP A 27 37.90 -10.03 26.44
CA TRP A 27 37.34 -11.06 25.57
C TRP A 27 38.01 -12.42 25.79
N ALA A 28 39.34 -12.50 25.83
CA ALA A 28 40.07 -13.74 26.07
C ALA A 28 39.70 -14.37 27.43
N ILE A 29 39.57 -13.55 28.48
CA ILE A 29 39.14 -14.00 29.81
C ILE A 29 37.69 -14.50 29.77
N TRP A 30 36.79 -13.76 29.12
CA TRP A 30 35.38 -14.16 28.99
C TRP A 30 35.23 -15.47 28.24
N LYS A 31 35.99 -15.66 27.15
CA LYS A 31 36.01 -16.88 26.36
C LYS A 31 36.52 -18.07 27.19
N ALA A 32 37.66 -17.93 27.86
CA ALA A 32 38.21 -19.00 28.71
C ALA A 32 37.26 -19.38 29.85
N ARG A 33 36.56 -18.40 30.45
CA ARG A 33 35.51 -18.67 31.44
C ARG A 33 34.38 -19.49 30.84
N ASN A 34 33.92 -19.15 29.63
CA ASN A 34 32.85 -19.89 28.97
C ASN A 34 33.29 -21.29 28.54
N ASP A 35 34.52 -21.47 28.07
CA ASP A 35 35.06 -22.80 27.75
C ASP A 35 35.15 -23.69 29.00
N LEU A 36 35.48 -23.11 30.15
CA LEU A 36 35.41 -23.84 31.43
C LEU A 36 33.97 -24.19 31.82
N VAL A 37 33.03 -23.25 31.68
CA VAL A 37 31.63 -23.42 32.12
C VAL A 37 30.83 -24.36 31.22
N TRP A 38 31.03 -24.27 29.90
CA TRP A 38 30.19 -24.96 28.92
C TRP A 38 30.87 -26.19 28.30
N ASN A 39 32.21 -26.20 28.24
CA ASN A 39 32.98 -27.24 27.58
C ASN A 39 33.92 -28.00 28.56
N GLU A 40 33.82 -27.73 29.87
CA GLU A 40 34.69 -28.27 30.93
C GLU A 40 36.20 -28.16 30.64
N THR A 41 36.58 -27.21 29.78
CA THR A 41 37.94 -27.07 29.28
C THR A 41 38.65 -25.99 30.09
N LEU A 42 39.69 -26.38 30.83
CA LEU A 42 40.50 -25.45 31.61
C LEU A 42 41.65 -24.89 30.76
N VAL A 43 41.55 -23.61 30.40
CA VAL A 43 42.62 -22.90 29.70
C VAL A 43 43.60 -22.28 30.72
N PRO A 44 44.90 -22.61 30.70
CA PRO A 44 45.88 -22.00 31.60
C PRO A 44 45.98 -20.49 31.42
N VAL A 45 46.19 -19.76 32.51
CA VAL A 45 46.33 -18.27 32.48
C VAL A 45 47.41 -17.82 31.52
N SER A 46 48.53 -18.55 31.43
CA SER A 46 49.61 -18.25 30.49
C SER A 46 49.15 -18.27 29.03
N GLU A 47 48.27 -19.19 28.68
CA GLU A 47 47.73 -19.32 27.32
C GLU A 47 46.70 -18.21 27.03
N ILE A 48 45.86 -17.87 28.02
CA ILE A 48 44.94 -16.72 27.92
C ILE A 48 45.72 -15.42 27.67
N CYS A 49 46.79 -15.20 28.44
CA CYS A 49 47.65 -14.02 28.27
C CYS A 49 48.34 -14.01 26.90
N GLN A 50 48.81 -15.16 26.41
CA GLN A 50 49.46 -15.27 25.11
C GLN A 50 48.49 -15.02 23.95
N GLN A 51 47.27 -15.54 24.02
CA GLN A 51 46.21 -15.30 23.03
C GLN A 51 45.80 -13.82 23.01
N ALA A 52 45.59 -13.21 24.19
CA ALA A 52 45.26 -11.79 24.28
C ALA A 52 46.38 -10.91 23.71
N ALA A 53 47.64 -11.23 24.01
CA ALA A 53 48.80 -10.52 23.49
C ALA A 53 48.94 -10.68 21.96
N GLY A 54 48.71 -11.89 21.44
CA GLY A 54 48.74 -12.15 19.98
C GLY A 54 47.71 -11.31 19.24
N ILE A 55 46.45 -11.32 19.69
CA ILE A 55 45.36 -10.53 19.09
C ILE A 55 45.68 -9.03 19.15
N ALA A 56 46.24 -8.55 20.26
CA ALA A 56 46.63 -7.15 20.40
C ALA A 56 47.79 -6.77 19.47
N LEU A 57 48.79 -7.65 19.29
CA LEU A 57 49.90 -7.43 18.37
C LEU A 57 49.46 -7.44 16.91
N ASP A 58 48.61 -8.41 16.51
CA ASP A 58 48.03 -8.47 15.17
C ASP A 58 47.24 -7.19 14.84
N TYR A 59 46.50 -6.65 15.82
CA TYR A 59 45.80 -5.37 15.69
C TYR A 59 46.77 -4.19 15.51
N ILE A 60 47.85 -4.12 16.30
CA ILE A 60 48.86 -3.06 16.20
C ILE A 60 49.61 -3.13 14.86
N GLU A 61 49.94 -4.33 14.38
CA GLU A 61 50.63 -4.55 13.11
C GLU A 61 49.73 -4.22 11.90
N SER A 62 48.46 -4.64 11.94
CA SER A 62 47.48 -4.26 10.90
C SER A 62 47.16 -2.76 10.93
N GLY A 63 47.14 -2.13 12.10
CA GLY A 63 47.02 -0.68 12.25
C GLY A 63 48.19 0.09 11.65
N LYS A 64 49.43 -0.42 11.80
CA LYS A 64 50.63 0.18 11.17
C LYS A 64 50.59 0.11 9.64
N MET A 65 50.11 -1.00 9.07
CA MET A 65 49.92 -1.17 7.63
C MET A 65 48.89 -0.19 7.04
N LEU A 66 47.90 0.24 7.83
CA LEU A 66 46.91 1.25 7.43
C LEU A 66 47.45 2.69 7.55
N THR A 67 48.35 2.97 8.50
CA THR A 67 48.91 4.32 8.72
C THR A 67 49.98 4.75 7.71
N GLU A 68 50.59 3.84 6.95
CA GLU A 68 51.55 4.22 5.88
C GLU A 68 50.87 4.79 4.63
N SER A 69 49.53 4.79 4.54
CA SER A 69 48.81 5.24 3.33
C SER A 69 47.81 6.40 3.52
N ILE A 70 47.65 6.96 4.73
CA ILE A 70 46.68 8.06 4.93
C ILE A 70 47.25 9.11 5.89
N SER A 71 47.72 10.23 5.34
CA SER A 71 47.82 11.48 6.10
C SER A 71 46.41 12.01 6.39
N PRO A 72 46.05 12.34 7.64
CA PRO A 72 44.70 12.78 7.95
C PRO A 72 44.53 14.27 7.60
N PRO A 73 43.43 14.69 6.94
CA PRO A 73 43.03 16.08 6.97
C PRO A 73 42.33 16.35 8.31
N THR A 74 42.98 17.16 9.14
CA THR A 74 42.39 17.78 10.32
C THR A 74 41.29 18.75 9.89
N ALA A 75 40.07 18.24 9.71
CA ALA A 75 38.87 19.06 9.64
C ALA A 75 37.87 18.50 10.65
N LEU A 76 37.49 19.33 11.63
CA LEU A 76 36.38 19.08 12.55
C LEU A 76 35.17 18.57 11.74
N LEU A 77 34.91 17.26 11.79
CA LEU A 77 33.76 16.65 11.13
C LEU A 77 32.50 17.26 11.74
N SER A 78 31.88 18.17 11.01
CA SER A 78 30.57 18.71 11.38
C SER A 78 29.58 17.54 11.40
N PHE A 79 29.18 17.08 12.59
CA PHE A 79 28.19 16.00 12.77
C PHE A 79 26.76 16.47 12.52
N LYS A 80 26.54 17.27 11.48
CA LYS A 80 25.22 17.70 11.02
C LYS A 80 24.99 17.13 9.64
N TRP A 81 23.81 16.55 9.43
CA TRP A 81 23.34 16.20 8.11
C TRP A 81 23.41 17.45 7.21
N LYS A 82 23.89 17.27 5.99
CA LYS A 82 23.99 18.34 4.98
C LYS A 82 23.18 17.95 3.74
N PRO A 83 22.47 18.89 3.11
CA PRO A 83 21.88 18.67 1.81
C PRO A 83 22.91 18.15 0.79
N PRO A 84 22.48 17.38 -0.23
CA PRO A 84 23.33 16.98 -1.34
C PRO A 84 23.71 18.17 -2.23
N ASP A 85 24.68 17.96 -3.12
CA ASP A 85 25.02 18.95 -4.14
C ASP A 85 23.82 19.28 -5.05
N ALA A 86 23.83 20.46 -5.68
CA ALA A 86 22.80 20.84 -6.64
C ALA A 86 22.66 19.77 -7.74
N MET A 87 21.41 19.39 -8.09
CA MET A 87 21.05 18.30 -9.01
C MET A 87 21.19 16.87 -8.47
N ASN A 88 21.70 16.68 -7.25
CA ASN A 88 21.76 15.37 -6.60
C ASN A 88 20.62 15.20 -5.59
N HIS A 89 20.33 13.94 -5.26
CA HIS A 89 19.41 13.57 -4.20
C HIS A 89 20.18 12.78 -3.14
N LYS A 90 19.84 13.00 -1.87
CA LYS A 90 20.47 12.32 -0.73
C LYS A 90 19.55 11.25 -0.19
N LEU A 91 20.03 10.00 -0.21
CA LEU A 91 19.31 8.84 0.27
C LEU A 91 19.87 8.41 1.62
N ASN A 92 19.01 8.36 2.63
CA ASN A 92 19.29 7.81 3.94
C ASN A 92 18.36 6.63 4.21
N PHE A 93 18.87 5.53 4.74
CA PHE A 93 18.05 4.37 5.13
C PHE A 93 18.34 3.90 6.55
N TYR A 94 17.39 3.22 7.18
CA TYR A 94 17.53 2.66 8.51
C TYR A 94 16.78 1.33 8.63
N CYS A 95 17.34 0.41 9.42
CA CYS A 95 16.74 -0.88 9.77
C CYS A 95 16.48 -0.87 11.28
N HIS A 96 15.21 -0.96 11.68
CA HIS A 96 14.81 -1.15 13.08
C HIS A 96 14.49 -2.63 13.29
N HIS A 97 15.06 -3.26 14.31
CA HIS A 97 14.83 -4.67 14.60
C HIS A 97 13.76 -4.80 15.68
N GLY A 98 12.74 -5.63 15.42
CA GLY A 98 11.67 -5.92 16.37
C GLY A 98 12.19 -6.64 17.61
N THR A 99 11.46 -6.54 18.72
CA THR A 99 11.81 -7.16 20.00
C THR A 99 11.81 -8.69 19.96
N ASP A 100 11.11 -9.27 18.99
CA ASP A 100 11.05 -10.72 18.74
C ASP A 100 12.22 -11.25 17.90
N GLY A 101 13.06 -10.37 17.34
CA GLY A 101 14.18 -10.72 16.47
C GLY A 101 13.78 -11.31 15.10
N HIS A 102 12.48 -11.35 14.79
CA HIS A 102 11.96 -11.96 13.56
C HIS A 102 11.51 -10.93 12.53
N MET A 103 11.09 -9.76 12.97
CA MET A 103 10.60 -8.69 12.09
C MET A 103 11.59 -7.53 12.05
N VAL A 104 11.78 -6.95 10.86
CA VAL A 104 12.56 -5.74 10.65
C VAL A 104 11.71 -4.68 9.98
N GLY A 105 11.78 -3.46 10.50
CA GLY A 105 11.19 -2.27 9.93
C GLY A 105 12.22 -1.53 9.12
N VAL A 106 11.84 -1.12 7.93
CA VAL A 106 12.71 -0.46 6.96
C VAL A 106 12.17 0.93 6.71
N GLY A 107 13.04 1.93 6.86
CA GLY A 107 12.75 3.32 6.54
C GLY A 107 13.76 3.84 5.54
N VAL A 108 13.30 4.30 4.39
CA VAL A 108 14.11 4.95 3.34
C VAL A 108 13.59 6.36 3.14
N LEU A 109 14.49 7.33 3.13
CA LEU A 109 14.18 8.73 2.92
C LEU A 109 15.12 9.32 1.87
N ILE A 110 14.56 10.01 0.90
CA ILE A 110 15.31 10.69 -0.16
C ILE A 110 14.97 12.17 -0.13
N ARG A 111 16.00 13.02 -0.05
CA ARG A 111 15.87 14.47 0.01
C ARG A 111 16.58 15.16 -1.13
N ASP A 112 16.07 16.30 -1.56
CA ASP A 112 16.69 17.15 -2.57
C ASP A 112 17.75 18.10 -1.99
N SER A 113 18.36 18.91 -2.85
CA SER A 113 19.35 19.94 -2.48
C SER A 113 18.80 21.07 -1.60
N ALA A 114 17.48 21.26 -1.52
CA ALA A 114 16.83 22.18 -0.58
C ALA A 114 16.60 21.53 0.80
N GLY A 115 16.87 20.23 0.93
CA GLY A 115 16.61 19.43 2.13
C GLY A 115 15.15 19.00 2.29
N LEU A 116 14.32 19.22 1.27
CA LEU A 116 12.93 18.78 1.23
C LEU A 116 12.86 17.29 0.89
N VAL A 117 11.81 16.62 1.37
CA VAL A 117 11.58 15.20 1.09
C VAL A 117 11.10 15.06 -0.35
N ALA A 118 11.93 14.43 -1.18
CA ALA A 118 11.60 14.10 -2.56
C ALA A 118 10.86 12.75 -2.65
N ALA A 119 11.22 11.80 -1.79
CA ALA A 119 10.53 10.51 -1.66
C ALA A 119 10.78 9.86 -0.30
N ALA A 120 9.87 9.02 0.15
CA ALA A 120 10.03 8.18 1.32
C ALA A 120 9.41 6.81 1.09
N LYS A 121 9.96 5.78 1.72
CA LYS A 121 9.41 4.43 1.72
C LYS A 121 9.54 3.85 3.12
N CYS A 122 8.47 3.23 3.59
CA CYS A 122 8.46 2.41 4.78
C CYS A 122 7.98 1.01 4.42
N SER A 123 8.60 -0.02 4.97
CA SER A 123 8.21 -1.41 4.76
C SER A 123 8.57 -2.25 5.99
N LYS A 124 7.90 -3.39 6.14
CA LYS A 124 8.24 -4.40 7.15
C LYS A 124 8.51 -5.73 6.46
N GLY A 125 9.48 -6.47 6.99
CA GLY A 125 9.88 -7.75 6.44
C GLY A 125 10.37 -8.69 7.53
N ARG A 126 10.49 -9.98 7.20
CA ARG A 126 11.15 -10.93 8.09
C ARG A 126 12.66 -10.75 8.02
N GLN A 127 13.32 -10.78 9.16
CA GLN A 127 14.77 -10.81 9.22
C GLN A 127 15.29 -12.16 8.71
N VAL A 128 16.11 -12.11 7.68
CA VAL A 128 16.85 -13.27 7.15
C VAL A 128 18.32 -12.88 7.08
N GLY A 129 19.16 -13.56 7.86
CA GLY A 129 20.60 -13.28 7.93
C GLY A 129 21.01 -12.33 9.06
N ASP A 130 22.30 -12.00 9.06
CA ASP A 130 22.90 -11.09 10.04
C ASP A 130 22.58 -9.61 9.76
N VAL A 131 23.03 -8.73 10.66
CA VAL A 131 22.75 -7.28 10.60
C VAL A 131 23.30 -6.64 9.31
N ILE A 132 24.43 -7.14 8.79
CA ILE A 132 25.08 -6.57 7.61
C ILE A 132 24.35 -7.03 6.36
N GLN A 133 23.95 -8.30 6.30
CA GLN A 133 23.14 -8.85 5.23
C GLN A 133 21.81 -8.10 5.10
N VAL A 134 21.12 -7.86 6.23
CA VAL A 134 19.89 -7.05 6.26
C VAL A 134 20.15 -5.63 5.75
N ALA A 135 21.21 -4.97 6.22
CA ALA A 135 21.56 -3.62 5.77
C ALA A 135 21.88 -3.57 4.26
N ALA A 136 22.56 -4.57 3.72
CA ALA A 136 22.85 -4.70 2.29
C ALA A 136 21.58 -4.91 1.47
N SER A 137 20.70 -5.82 1.90
CA SER A 137 19.40 -6.04 1.23
C SER A 137 18.52 -4.80 1.23
N VAL A 138 18.46 -4.06 2.34
CA VAL A 138 17.72 -2.80 2.43
C VAL A 138 18.33 -1.71 1.55
N LEU A 139 19.66 -1.63 1.48
CA LEU A 139 20.33 -0.71 0.56
C LEU A 139 19.98 -1.02 -0.90
N LEU A 140 20.03 -2.29 -1.28
CA LEU A 140 19.64 -2.73 -2.62
C LEU A 140 18.18 -2.33 -2.92
N GLU A 141 17.26 -2.62 -2.00
CA GLU A 141 15.84 -2.23 -2.11
C GLU A 141 15.66 -0.71 -2.25
N ALA A 142 16.44 0.08 -1.50
CA ALA A 142 16.41 1.53 -1.55
C ALA A 142 16.92 2.08 -2.90
N LEU A 143 17.97 1.48 -3.47
CA LEU A 143 18.46 1.82 -4.81
C LEU A 143 17.43 1.47 -5.89
N VAL A 144 16.81 0.28 -5.80
CA VAL A 144 15.72 -0.12 -6.70
C VAL A 144 14.58 0.88 -6.62
N PHE A 145 14.14 1.24 -5.41
CA PHE A 145 13.08 2.23 -5.19
C PHE A 145 13.42 3.58 -5.85
N ALA A 146 14.61 4.13 -5.57
CA ALA A 146 15.05 5.40 -6.11
C ALA A 146 15.11 5.40 -7.65
N PHE A 147 15.54 4.29 -8.24
CA PHE A 147 15.57 4.13 -9.70
C PHE A 147 14.16 4.12 -10.31
N HIS A 148 13.21 3.40 -9.71
CA HIS A 148 11.85 3.32 -10.24
C HIS A 148 11.13 4.68 -10.24
N ILE A 149 11.39 5.53 -9.25
CA ILE A 149 10.81 6.88 -9.17
C ILE A 149 11.57 7.93 -10.02
N GLY A 150 12.50 7.50 -10.87
CA GLY A 150 13.18 8.40 -11.82
C GLY A 150 14.40 9.14 -11.27
N LEU A 151 14.83 8.89 -10.03
CA LEU A 151 16.04 9.51 -9.48
C LEU A 151 17.27 8.80 -10.04
N ARG A 152 18.20 9.56 -10.64
CA ARG A 152 19.39 9.01 -11.31
C ARG A 152 20.72 9.52 -10.75
N ARG A 153 20.68 10.47 -9.81
CA ARG A 153 21.85 11.09 -9.20
C ARG A 153 21.72 11.02 -7.68
N LEU A 154 22.41 10.08 -7.04
CA LEU A 154 22.26 9.74 -5.63
C LEU A 154 23.56 9.87 -4.84
N GLU A 155 23.45 10.51 -3.68
CA GLU A 155 24.39 10.43 -2.57
C GLU A 155 23.75 9.56 -1.48
N VAL A 156 24.28 8.36 -1.28
CA VAL A 156 23.78 7.41 -0.28
C VAL A 156 24.60 7.54 1.00
N GLU A 157 23.90 7.79 2.11
CA GLU A 157 24.49 7.92 3.43
C GLU A 157 23.99 6.77 4.33
N MET A 158 24.93 6.00 4.87
CA MET A 158 24.64 4.81 5.67
C MET A 158 25.35 4.81 7.02
N GLY A 159 24.74 4.15 8.01
CA GLY A 159 25.26 4.06 9.37
C GLY A 159 26.14 2.84 9.65
N ASN A 160 26.36 1.97 8.67
CA ASN A 160 27.17 0.76 8.80
C ASN A 160 28.52 0.96 8.08
N MET A 161 29.59 1.15 8.85
CA MET A 161 30.96 1.34 8.34
C MET A 161 31.51 0.09 7.65
N GLU A 162 31.13 -1.10 8.10
CA GLU A 162 31.60 -2.36 7.55
C GLU A 162 31.04 -2.57 6.14
N LEU A 163 29.72 -2.38 5.97
CA LEU A 163 29.09 -2.42 4.65
C LEU A 163 29.68 -1.36 3.71
N LEU A 164 29.93 -0.14 4.20
CA LEU A 164 30.60 0.90 3.41
C LEU A 164 32.01 0.48 2.99
N GLY A 165 32.76 -0.17 3.87
CA GLY A 165 34.08 -0.72 3.57
C GLY A 165 34.01 -1.75 2.45
N LEU A 166 33.07 -2.69 2.52
CA LEU A 166 32.87 -3.73 1.51
C LEU A 166 32.47 -3.17 0.14
N LEU A 167 31.63 -2.12 0.09
CA LEU A 167 31.22 -1.46 -1.15
C LEU A 167 32.35 -0.65 -1.81
N ASN A 168 33.37 -0.27 -1.05
CA ASN A 168 34.53 0.47 -1.56
C ASN A 168 35.70 -0.44 -1.97
N LEU A 169 35.55 -1.77 -1.86
CA LEU A 169 36.56 -2.71 -2.33
C LEU A 169 36.68 -2.66 -3.86
N SER A 170 37.91 -2.65 -4.36
CA SER A 170 38.23 -2.71 -5.79
C SER A 170 38.28 -4.14 -6.35
N SER A 171 38.27 -5.16 -5.47
CA SER A 171 38.28 -6.58 -5.80
C SER A 171 36.93 -7.25 -5.46
N PRO A 172 36.62 -8.42 -6.06
CA PRO A 172 35.42 -9.18 -5.72
C PRO A 172 35.28 -9.41 -4.21
N CYS A 173 34.07 -9.24 -3.69
CA CYS A 173 33.80 -9.36 -2.26
C CYS A 173 33.65 -10.84 -1.89
N LEU A 174 34.63 -11.40 -1.18
CA LEU A 174 34.61 -12.81 -0.74
C LEU A 174 33.89 -13.01 0.60
N ALA A 175 33.27 -11.98 1.16
CA ALA A 175 32.47 -12.09 2.36
C ALA A 175 31.20 -12.93 2.10
N PRO A 176 30.55 -13.49 3.14
CA PRO A 176 29.28 -14.22 2.99
C PRO A 176 28.18 -13.41 2.28
N ILE A 177 28.23 -12.08 2.36
CA ILE A 177 27.33 -11.14 1.68
C ILE A 177 27.82 -10.68 0.30
N GLY A 178 28.87 -11.31 -0.24
CA GLY A 178 29.58 -10.88 -1.45
C GLY A 178 28.66 -10.69 -2.66
N VAL A 179 27.73 -11.62 -2.86
CA VAL A 179 26.72 -11.55 -3.93
C VAL A 179 25.86 -10.27 -3.83
N LEU A 180 25.42 -9.91 -2.62
CA LEU A 180 24.63 -8.68 -2.42
C LEU A 180 25.48 -7.43 -2.65
N VAL A 181 26.75 -7.45 -2.25
CA VAL A 181 27.69 -6.35 -2.49
C VAL A 181 27.94 -6.16 -3.99
N GLU A 182 28.11 -7.26 -4.73
CA GLU A 182 28.23 -7.25 -6.19
C GLU A 182 26.95 -6.74 -6.87
N ASP A 183 25.77 -7.20 -6.43
CA ASP A 183 24.48 -6.72 -6.92
C ASP A 183 24.36 -5.20 -6.73
N ILE A 184 24.61 -4.69 -5.53
CA ILE A 184 24.58 -3.25 -5.22
C ILE A 184 25.59 -2.50 -6.09
N SER A 185 26.79 -3.05 -6.27
CA SER A 185 27.84 -2.43 -7.08
C SER A 185 27.45 -2.37 -8.56
N SER A 186 26.75 -3.37 -9.09
CA SER A 186 26.25 -3.39 -10.47
C SER A 186 25.26 -2.25 -10.75
N TRP A 187 24.52 -1.79 -9.73
CA TRP A 187 23.61 -0.65 -9.87
C TRP A 187 24.33 0.66 -10.13
N ALA A 188 25.60 0.81 -9.76
CA ALA A 188 26.37 2.02 -10.05
C ALA A 188 26.37 2.38 -11.54
N GLN A 189 26.31 1.38 -12.43
CA GLN A 189 26.24 1.58 -13.88
C GLN A 189 24.88 2.11 -14.37
N LYS A 190 23.81 1.95 -13.57
CA LYS A 190 22.45 2.40 -13.91
C LYS A 190 22.16 3.83 -13.44
N PHE A 191 22.97 4.37 -12.53
CA PHE A 191 22.85 5.74 -12.05
C PHE A 191 23.83 6.64 -12.79
N GLN A 192 23.43 7.87 -13.10
CA GLN A 192 24.31 8.90 -13.65
C GLN A 192 25.35 9.36 -12.63
N PHE A 193 24.99 9.27 -11.35
CA PHE A 193 25.87 9.55 -10.22
C PHE A 193 25.43 8.69 -9.05
N LEU A 194 26.34 7.93 -8.45
CA LEU A 194 26.11 7.16 -7.24
C LEU A 194 27.35 7.24 -6.36
N ARG A 195 27.19 7.70 -5.13
CA ARG A 195 28.27 7.76 -4.13
C ARG A 195 27.78 7.25 -2.80
N PHE A 196 28.61 6.45 -2.13
CA PHE A 196 28.36 5.98 -0.77
C PHE A 196 29.20 6.77 0.24
N SER A 197 28.62 7.07 1.39
CA SER A 197 29.31 7.77 2.48
C SER A 197 28.75 7.34 3.84
N PHE A 198 29.56 7.54 4.88
CA PHE A 198 29.15 7.24 6.25
C PHE A 198 28.39 8.42 6.85
N ILE A 199 27.32 8.12 7.59
CA ILE A 199 26.68 9.07 8.48
C ILE A 199 26.43 8.44 9.85
N LYS A 200 26.64 9.22 10.91
CA LYS A 200 26.31 8.78 12.27
C LYS A 200 24.80 8.59 12.43
N LYS A 201 24.41 7.59 13.24
CA LYS A 201 23.00 7.24 13.48
C LYS A 201 22.17 8.44 13.99
N GLU A 202 22.76 9.32 14.80
CA GLU A 202 22.06 10.49 15.36
C GLU A 202 21.66 11.52 14.30
N CYS A 203 22.29 11.47 13.13
CA CYS A 203 21.96 12.33 11.98
C CYS A 203 20.95 11.68 11.02
N ASN A 204 20.55 10.44 11.29
CA ASN A 204 19.64 9.64 10.46
C ASN A 204 18.27 9.40 11.15
N LYS A 205 17.87 10.29 12.05
CA LYS A 205 16.66 10.15 12.89
C LYS A 205 15.37 10.02 12.09
N ALA A 206 15.27 10.64 10.91
CA ALA A 206 14.05 10.60 10.12
C ALA A 206 13.81 9.22 9.49
N SER A 207 14.85 8.61 8.88
CA SER A 207 14.73 7.23 8.38
C SER A 207 14.57 6.23 9.53
N GLN A 208 15.17 6.51 10.70
CA GLN A 208 14.93 5.72 11.92
C GLN A 208 13.47 5.80 12.38
N ALA A 209 12.87 6.99 12.40
CA ALA A 209 11.47 7.15 12.77
C ALA A 209 10.55 6.40 11.79
N LEU A 210 10.80 6.49 10.48
CA LEU A 210 10.09 5.72 9.46
C LEU A 210 10.22 4.21 9.67
N ALA A 211 11.42 3.72 9.97
CA ALA A 211 11.66 2.31 10.23
C ALA A 211 10.96 1.81 11.52
N THR A 212 10.92 2.67 12.54
CA THR A 212 10.22 2.38 13.80
C THR A 212 8.71 2.32 13.56
N GLU A 213 8.18 3.31 12.84
CA GLU A 213 6.76 3.37 12.46
C GLU A 213 6.35 2.17 11.61
N ALA A 214 7.21 1.74 10.67
CA ALA A 214 6.96 0.55 9.85
C ALA A 214 6.77 -0.73 10.68
N LEU A 215 7.46 -0.83 11.82
CA LEU A 215 7.35 -1.96 12.75
C LEU A 215 6.18 -1.82 13.72
N SER A 216 5.90 -0.61 14.21
CA SER A 216 4.76 -0.36 15.10
C SER A 216 3.42 -0.34 14.38
N SER A 217 3.42 -0.06 13.07
CA SER A 217 2.21 -0.05 12.26
C SER A 217 1.65 -1.46 12.11
N SER A 218 0.43 -1.63 12.61
CA SER A 218 -0.40 -2.82 12.38
C SER A 218 -0.79 -3.00 10.90
N PHE A 219 -0.61 -1.97 10.06
CA PHE A 219 -1.00 -1.98 8.65
C PHE A 219 0.22 -2.09 7.73
N GLU A 220 0.26 -3.11 6.88
CA GLU A 220 1.32 -3.35 5.88
C GLU A 220 1.36 -2.31 4.75
N GLN A 221 0.28 -1.56 4.54
CA GLN A 221 0.14 -0.62 3.45
C GLN A 221 -0.96 0.39 3.79
N VAL A 222 -0.73 1.68 3.55
CA VAL A 222 -1.82 2.67 3.53
C VAL A 222 -2.65 2.39 2.28
N TRP A 223 -3.91 1.98 2.50
CA TRP A 223 -4.85 1.75 1.42
C TRP A 223 -5.57 3.05 1.08
N PHE A 224 -5.73 3.30 -0.21
CA PHE A 224 -6.50 4.42 -0.73
C PHE A 224 -7.81 3.92 -1.32
N ALA A 225 -8.91 4.50 -0.87
CA ALA A 225 -10.25 4.17 -1.36
C ALA A 225 -10.93 5.37 -1.98
N VAL A 226 -11.70 5.15 -3.03
CA VAL A 226 -12.68 6.10 -3.56
C VAL A 226 -14.06 5.54 -3.32
N VAL A 227 -14.95 6.34 -2.72
CA VAL A 227 -16.36 5.97 -2.56
C VAL A 227 -17.23 6.94 -3.35
N THR A 228 -17.95 6.41 -4.35
CA THR A 228 -18.84 7.22 -5.19
C THR A 228 -20.18 7.51 -4.51
N GLY A 229 -20.74 8.71 -4.71
CA GLY A 229 -22.06 9.08 -4.16
C GLY A 229 -22.11 9.08 -2.63
N ALA A 230 -21.02 9.49 -1.98
CA ALA A 230 -20.77 9.28 -0.56
C ALA A 230 -21.12 10.46 0.34
N ASN A 231 -21.83 11.48 -0.15
CA ASN A 231 -22.24 12.62 0.67
C ASN A 231 -23.41 12.31 1.63
N LYS A 232 -24.06 11.13 1.51
CA LYS A 232 -25.14 10.66 2.41
C LYS A 232 -25.36 9.14 2.31
N GLY A 233 -26.25 8.61 3.15
CA GLY A 233 -26.74 7.23 3.06
C GLY A 233 -25.63 6.18 3.22
N ILE A 234 -25.75 5.08 2.46
CA ILE A 234 -24.81 3.95 2.51
C ILE A 234 -23.39 4.36 2.12
N GLY A 235 -23.23 5.26 1.13
CA GLY A 235 -21.90 5.70 0.69
C GLY A 235 -21.17 6.48 1.79
N PHE A 236 -21.86 7.40 2.47
CA PHE A 236 -21.31 8.16 3.60
C PHE A 236 -20.85 7.24 4.73
N GLU A 237 -21.68 6.27 5.07
CA GLU A 237 -21.38 5.28 6.09
C GLU A 237 -20.22 4.36 5.68
N THR A 238 -20.14 3.98 4.41
CA THR A 238 -19.02 3.21 3.84
C THR A 238 -17.71 3.99 4.02
N VAL A 239 -17.70 5.30 3.76
CA VAL A 239 -16.53 6.16 4.02
C VAL A 239 -16.15 6.10 5.50
N ARG A 240 -17.11 6.28 6.41
CA ARG A 240 -16.85 6.26 7.86
C ARG A 240 -16.21 4.94 8.29
N GLN A 241 -16.77 3.81 7.87
CA GLN A 241 -16.29 2.48 8.26
C GLN A 241 -14.92 2.16 7.65
N LEU A 242 -14.68 2.49 6.38
CA LEU A 242 -13.35 2.31 5.76
C LEU A 242 -12.29 3.18 6.46
N ALA A 243 -12.59 4.45 6.72
CA ALA A 243 -11.70 5.35 7.45
C ALA A 243 -11.42 4.85 8.88
N SER A 244 -12.42 4.28 9.55
CA SER A 244 -12.25 3.67 10.89
C SER A 244 -11.34 2.43 10.87
N ASN A 245 -11.12 1.83 9.70
CA ASN A 245 -10.16 0.75 9.48
C ASN A 245 -8.77 1.27 9.03
N GLY A 246 -8.49 2.58 9.17
CA GLY A 246 -7.19 3.19 8.83
C GLY A 246 -6.96 3.42 7.34
N ILE A 247 -8.01 3.34 6.52
CA ILE A 247 -7.94 3.58 5.07
C ILE A 247 -8.10 5.07 4.81
N VAL A 248 -7.27 5.62 3.91
CA VAL A 248 -7.48 6.98 3.41
C VAL A 248 -8.55 6.94 2.33
N VAL A 249 -9.66 7.64 2.57
CA VAL A 249 -10.86 7.58 1.73
C VAL A 249 -11.12 8.93 1.07
N VAL A 250 -11.20 8.94 -0.25
CA VAL A 250 -11.74 10.05 -1.03
C VAL A 250 -13.26 9.90 -1.09
N LEU A 251 -13.95 10.66 -0.24
CA LEU A 251 -15.39 10.88 -0.30
C LEU A 251 -15.69 11.68 -1.57
N THR A 252 -16.61 11.19 -2.41
CA THR A 252 -17.05 11.95 -3.58
C THR A 252 -18.54 12.22 -3.59
N GLY A 253 -18.93 13.29 -4.26
CA GLY A 253 -20.31 13.69 -4.45
C GLY A 253 -20.44 14.67 -5.61
N ARG A 254 -21.59 14.63 -6.30
CA ARG A 254 -21.86 15.49 -7.45
C ARG A 254 -21.99 16.98 -7.09
N ASP A 255 -22.52 17.24 -5.91
CA ASP A 255 -22.74 18.59 -5.37
C ASP A 255 -21.63 18.89 -4.38
N GLU A 256 -20.78 19.86 -4.74
CA GLU A 256 -19.58 20.22 -3.98
C GLU A 256 -19.92 20.64 -2.55
N LYS A 257 -20.96 21.48 -2.38
CA LYS A 257 -21.39 21.98 -1.08
C LYS A 257 -21.80 20.83 -0.16
N ARG A 258 -22.66 19.93 -0.63
CA ARG A 258 -23.10 18.75 0.15
C ARG A 258 -21.96 17.79 0.44
N GLY A 259 -20.99 17.68 -0.48
CA GLY A 259 -19.79 16.89 -0.29
C GLY A 259 -18.90 17.43 0.83
N LEU A 260 -18.65 18.74 0.83
CA LEU A 260 -17.91 19.43 1.89
C LEU A 260 -18.64 19.36 3.24
N GLU A 261 -19.96 19.56 3.27
CA GLU A 261 -20.76 19.38 4.49
C GLU A 261 -20.66 17.95 5.05
N ALA A 262 -20.62 16.94 4.18
CA ALA A 262 -20.40 15.55 4.59
C ALA A 262 -18.99 15.34 5.14
N LEU A 263 -17.97 15.92 4.49
CA LEU A 263 -16.60 15.88 4.99
C LEU A 263 -16.49 16.50 6.39
N GLU A 264 -17.08 17.68 6.62
CA GLU A 264 -17.05 18.34 7.93
C GLU A 264 -17.70 17.49 9.04
N LYS A 265 -18.79 16.78 8.73
CA LYS A 265 -19.41 15.83 9.68
C LYS A 265 -18.45 14.70 10.09
N LEU A 266 -17.55 14.29 9.21
CA LEU A 266 -16.53 13.26 9.49
C LEU A 266 -15.30 13.86 10.17
N LYS A 267 -14.97 15.14 9.94
CA LYS A 267 -13.86 15.85 10.62
C LYS A 267 -14.07 16.04 12.12
N HIS A 268 -15.32 16.10 12.58
CA HIS A 268 -15.62 16.14 14.02
C HIS A 268 -15.36 14.81 14.75
N SER A 269 -14.83 13.80 14.05
CA SER A 269 -14.43 12.50 14.59
C SER A 269 -12.92 12.30 14.50
N ALA A 270 -12.38 11.27 15.15
CA ALA A 270 -10.97 10.88 15.05
C ALA A 270 -10.51 10.46 13.63
N LEU A 271 -11.40 10.53 12.64
CA LEU A 271 -11.17 10.13 11.24
C LEU A 271 -10.71 11.30 10.35
N SER A 272 -10.54 12.51 10.90
CA SER A 272 -10.27 13.73 10.12
C SER A 272 -9.08 13.61 9.16
N ASP A 273 -8.02 12.90 9.55
CA ASP A 273 -6.81 12.74 8.73
C ASP A 273 -6.94 11.66 7.64
N HIS A 274 -8.04 10.89 7.67
CA HIS A 274 -8.27 9.74 6.80
C HIS A 274 -9.33 10.00 5.72
N VAL A 275 -9.96 11.18 5.70
CA VAL A 275 -11.02 11.48 4.73
C VAL A 275 -10.71 12.76 3.96
N LEU A 276 -10.76 12.66 2.64
CA LEU A 276 -10.62 13.77 1.71
C LEU A 276 -11.88 13.88 0.88
N PHE A 277 -12.15 15.07 0.34
CA PHE A 277 -13.27 15.28 -0.57
C PHE A 277 -12.77 15.62 -1.97
N HIS A 278 -13.42 15.03 -2.98
CA HIS A 278 -13.29 15.45 -4.36
C HIS A 278 -14.66 15.40 -5.05
N GLN A 279 -15.00 16.42 -5.83
CA GLN A 279 -16.26 16.44 -6.58
C GLN A 279 -16.25 15.32 -7.64
N LEU A 280 -17.38 14.64 -7.80
CA LEU A 280 -17.59 13.63 -8.83
C LEU A 280 -19.06 13.56 -9.22
N ASP A 281 -19.37 13.88 -10.47
CA ASP A 281 -20.62 13.49 -11.10
C ASP A 281 -20.32 12.40 -12.14
N VAL A 282 -20.79 11.19 -11.88
CA VAL A 282 -20.56 10.03 -12.77
C VAL A 282 -21.20 10.20 -14.17
N SER A 283 -22.09 11.18 -14.35
CA SER A 283 -22.65 11.55 -15.65
C SER A 283 -21.77 12.54 -16.43
N ASP A 284 -20.79 13.19 -15.78
CA ASP A 284 -19.91 14.19 -16.38
C ASP A 284 -18.46 13.66 -16.53
N PRO A 285 -18.00 13.37 -17.77
CA PRO A 285 -16.64 12.91 -18.05
C PRO A 285 -15.52 13.83 -17.57
N ALA A 286 -15.76 15.14 -17.48
CA ALA A 286 -14.75 16.09 -17.02
C ALA A 286 -14.44 15.87 -15.53
N THR A 287 -15.47 15.63 -14.72
CA THR A 287 -15.31 15.38 -13.27
C THR A 287 -14.63 14.03 -13.00
N ILE A 288 -14.90 13.02 -13.83
CA ILE A 288 -14.24 11.71 -13.76
C ILE A 288 -12.74 11.85 -14.07
N THR A 289 -12.40 12.58 -15.14
CA THR A 289 -11.00 12.86 -15.51
C THR A 289 -10.28 13.60 -14.39
N SER A 290 -10.91 14.67 -13.86
CA SER A 290 -10.36 15.45 -12.75
C SER A 290 -10.09 14.59 -11.51
N LEU A 291 -10.99 13.66 -11.17
CA LEU A 291 -10.80 12.75 -10.05
C LEU A 291 -9.62 11.79 -10.28
N ALA A 292 -9.50 11.23 -11.49
CA ALA A 292 -8.40 10.34 -11.83
C ALA A 292 -7.04 11.07 -11.75
N ASP A 293 -6.98 12.31 -12.24
CA ASP A 293 -5.78 13.15 -12.14
C ASP A 293 -5.43 13.49 -10.69
N PHE A 294 -6.43 13.87 -9.89
CA PHE A 294 -6.25 14.10 -8.46
C PHE A 294 -5.66 12.88 -7.75
N ILE A 295 -6.22 11.68 -7.95
CA ILE A 295 -5.72 10.45 -7.32
C ILE A 295 -4.29 10.13 -7.78
N ARG A 296 -4.02 10.29 -9.08
CA ARG A 296 -2.69 10.06 -9.64
C ARG A 296 -1.65 10.99 -9.00
N THR A 297 -1.97 12.27 -8.88
CA THR A 297 -1.06 13.27 -8.32
C THR A 297 -0.88 13.11 -6.81
N GLN A 298 -1.95 12.83 -6.06
CA GLN A 298 -1.91 12.77 -4.59
C GLN A 298 -1.40 11.43 -4.06
N PHE A 299 -1.78 10.32 -4.68
CA PHE A 299 -1.54 8.98 -4.12
C PHE A 299 -0.74 8.07 -5.05
N GLY A 300 -0.67 8.38 -6.35
CA GLY A 300 0.05 7.58 -7.35
C GLY A 300 -0.60 6.23 -7.68
N LYS A 301 -1.60 5.77 -6.91
CA LYS A 301 -2.34 4.51 -7.10
C LYS A 301 -3.74 4.63 -6.49
N LEU A 302 -4.57 3.61 -6.74
CA LEU A 302 -5.84 3.39 -6.03
C LEU A 302 -5.91 1.93 -5.59
N ASP A 303 -6.36 1.63 -4.37
CA ASP A 303 -6.51 0.25 -3.89
C ASP A 303 -7.97 -0.21 -3.95
N ILE A 304 -8.91 0.66 -3.59
CA ILE A 304 -10.33 0.32 -3.53
C ILE A 304 -11.15 1.35 -4.31
N LEU A 305 -11.99 0.87 -5.22
CA LEU A 305 -13.12 1.62 -5.76
C LEU A 305 -14.41 1.00 -5.22
N ALA A 306 -15.19 1.76 -4.45
CA ALA A 306 -16.47 1.31 -3.91
C ALA A 306 -17.61 2.25 -4.31
N GLY A 307 -18.78 1.66 -4.53
CA GLY A 307 -20.01 2.41 -4.79
C GLY A 307 -20.65 2.00 -6.11
N GLY A 308 -21.34 2.94 -6.74
CA GLY A 308 -22.11 2.71 -7.96
C GLY A 308 -23.20 3.77 -8.05
N GLY A 309 -23.66 4.07 -9.27
CA GLY A 309 -24.82 4.94 -9.41
C GLY A 309 -26.05 4.27 -8.81
N ILE A 310 -26.78 5.00 -7.96
CA ILE A 310 -28.06 4.53 -7.43
C ILE A 310 -29.08 5.66 -7.56
N ASN A 311 -29.92 5.54 -8.59
CA ASN A 311 -30.98 6.50 -8.90
C ASN A 311 -32.27 5.75 -9.25
N PRO A 312 -33.07 5.30 -8.27
CA PRO A 312 -34.32 4.59 -8.54
C PRO A 312 -35.48 5.57 -8.68
N ARG A 313 -35.28 6.69 -9.40
CA ARG A 313 -36.24 7.80 -9.42
C ARG A 313 -37.66 7.28 -9.71
N LYS A 314 -38.49 7.36 -8.66
CA LYS A 314 -39.95 7.21 -8.59
C LYS A 314 -40.50 5.83 -8.98
N LEU A 315 -41.57 5.44 -8.30
CA LEU A 315 -42.39 4.25 -8.61
C LEU A 315 -43.01 4.32 -10.01
N ILE A 316 -43.23 5.54 -10.52
CA ILE A 316 -43.70 5.84 -11.87
C ILE A 316 -42.52 6.41 -12.65
N GLN A 317 -42.10 5.73 -13.71
CA GLN A 317 -40.97 6.11 -14.56
C GLN A 317 -41.51 6.56 -15.93
N ASN A 318 -41.04 7.71 -16.42
CA ASN A 318 -41.13 8.05 -17.84
C ASN A 318 -39.79 7.74 -18.52
N TYR A 319 -39.73 7.89 -19.84
CA TYR A 319 -38.53 7.60 -20.62
C TYR A 319 -37.29 8.36 -20.12
N GLU A 320 -37.42 9.67 -19.83
CA GLU A 320 -36.29 10.50 -19.40
C GLU A 320 -35.72 10.03 -18.05
N LEU A 321 -36.59 9.62 -17.13
CA LEU A 321 -36.16 9.07 -15.84
C LEU A 321 -35.54 7.68 -15.98
N ALA A 322 -36.01 6.87 -16.94
CA ALA A 322 -35.41 5.58 -17.25
C ALA A 322 -34.00 5.73 -17.84
N GLU A 323 -33.83 6.66 -18.78
CA GLU A 323 -32.54 7.01 -19.37
C GLU A 323 -31.57 7.55 -18.31
N GLU A 324 -32.01 8.50 -17.47
CA GLU A 324 -31.20 9.04 -16.37
C GLU A 324 -30.76 7.93 -15.39
N CYS A 325 -31.65 6.97 -15.11
CA CYS A 325 -31.37 5.82 -14.25
C CYS A 325 -30.25 4.96 -14.84
N LEU A 326 -30.27 4.65 -16.14
CA LEU A 326 -29.22 3.88 -16.81
C LEU A 326 -27.91 4.67 -16.91
N GLN A 327 -27.99 5.96 -17.25
CA GLN A 327 -26.82 6.85 -17.32
C GLN A 327 -26.08 6.93 -15.99
N THR A 328 -26.82 6.94 -14.88
CA THR A 328 -26.22 6.98 -13.54
C THR A 328 -25.75 5.60 -13.09
N ASN A 329 -26.66 4.62 -13.07
CA ASN A 329 -26.45 3.35 -12.38
C ASN A 329 -25.47 2.41 -13.09
N TYR A 330 -25.42 2.49 -14.42
CA TYR A 330 -24.58 1.62 -15.24
C TYR A 330 -23.49 2.42 -15.94
N TYR A 331 -23.83 3.33 -16.86
CA TYR A 331 -22.83 4.01 -17.69
C TYR A 331 -21.88 4.87 -16.86
N GLY A 332 -22.37 5.60 -15.87
CA GLY A 332 -21.53 6.42 -15.01
C GLY A 332 -20.57 5.59 -14.15
N ALA A 333 -21.03 4.46 -13.63
CA ALA A 333 -20.19 3.52 -12.89
C ALA A 333 -19.14 2.86 -13.80
N LYS A 334 -19.53 2.44 -15.02
CA LYS A 334 -18.62 1.92 -16.06
C LYS A 334 -17.52 2.93 -16.39
N ARG A 335 -17.88 4.17 -16.76
CA ARG A 335 -16.91 5.24 -17.08
C ARG A 335 -15.97 5.56 -15.92
N THR A 336 -16.51 5.59 -14.69
CA THR A 336 -15.69 5.84 -13.50
C THR A 336 -14.70 4.71 -13.25
N ALA A 337 -15.14 3.45 -13.38
CA ALA A 337 -14.27 2.30 -13.26
C ALA A 337 -13.18 2.30 -14.34
N GLU A 338 -13.54 2.51 -15.61
CA GLU A 338 -12.58 2.59 -16.73
C GLU A 338 -11.49 3.64 -16.51
N ALA A 339 -11.86 4.84 -16.03
CA ALA A 339 -10.90 5.90 -15.76
C ALA A 339 -9.95 5.59 -14.59
N LEU A 340 -10.40 4.80 -13.60
CA LEU A 340 -9.64 4.48 -12.39
C LEU A 340 -8.92 3.13 -12.43
N ILE A 341 -9.28 2.24 -13.36
CA ILE A 341 -8.60 0.95 -13.56
C ILE A 341 -7.08 1.10 -13.73
N PRO A 342 -6.54 2.04 -14.53
CA PRO A 342 -5.08 2.22 -14.63
C PRO A 342 -4.40 2.50 -13.28
N LEU A 343 -5.09 3.18 -12.36
CA LEU A 343 -4.58 3.44 -11.01
C LEU A 343 -4.75 2.23 -10.08
N LEU A 344 -5.82 1.44 -10.26
CA LEU A 344 -6.02 0.17 -9.57
C LEU A 344 -4.96 -0.86 -9.96
N GLN A 345 -4.51 -0.87 -11.22
CA GLN A 345 -3.43 -1.76 -11.68
C GLN A 345 -2.09 -1.52 -10.96
N LEU A 346 -1.91 -0.35 -10.33
CA LEU A 346 -0.73 0.00 -9.54
C LEU A 346 -0.83 -0.48 -8.08
N SER A 347 -1.99 -1.02 -7.67
CA SER A 347 -2.16 -1.64 -6.35
C SER A 347 -1.67 -3.08 -6.34
N ASN A 348 -1.14 -3.50 -5.20
CA ASN A 348 -0.83 -4.91 -4.92
C ASN A 348 -2.09 -5.71 -4.53
N SER A 349 -3.22 -5.03 -4.33
CA SER A 349 -4.46 -5.59 -3.80
C SER A 349 -5.70 -4.85 -4.35
N PRO A 350 -5.90 -4.73 -5.67
CA PRO A 350 -6.99 -3.94 -6.22
C PRO A 350 -8.37 -4.53 -5.93
N ARG A 351 -9.31 -3.67 -5.53
CA ARG A 351 -10.70 -4.00 -5.21
C ARG A 351 -11.68 -3.11 -5.94
N ILE A 352 -12.71 -3.70 -6.53
CA ILE A 352 -13.88 -2.98 -7.04
C ILE A 352 -15.13 -3.56 -6.39
N VAL A 353 -15.90 -2.72 -5.70
CA VAL A 353 -17.14 -3.10 -5.04
C VAL A 353 -18.30 -2.32 -5.66
N ASN A 354 -19.07 -3.00 -6.50
CA ASN A 354 -20.23 -2.42 -7.18
C ASN A 354 -21.50 -2.60 -6.33
N VAL A 355 -22.10 -1.50 -5.91
CA VAL A 355 -23.36 -1.53 -5.15
C VAL A 355 -24.53 -1.78 -6.09
N SER A 356 -25.05 -3.00 -6.04
CA SER A 356 -26.15 -3.51 -6.85
C SER A 356 -27.41 -3.74 -6.00
N SER A 357 -28.34 -4.58 -6.47
CA SER A 357 -29.59 -4.91 -5.79
C SER A 357 -30.03 -6.33 -6.13
N SER A 358 -30.77 -6.97 -5.24
CA SER A 358 -31.51 -8.20 -5.53
C SER A 358 -32.54 -8.01 -6.66
N MET A 359 -32.96 -6.78 -6.95
CA MET A 359 -33.75 -6.48 -8.14
C MET A 359 -32.99 -6.81 -9.44
N GLY A 360 -31.66 -6.73 -9.44
CA GLY A 360 -30.82 -7.09 -10.60
C GLY A 360 -30.63 -8.59 -10.82
N HIS A 361 -31.33 -9.47 -10.09
CA HIS A 361 -31.33 -10.90 -10.41
C HIS A 361 -32.03 -11.14 -11.74
N LEU A 362 -31.48 -12.03 -12.56
CA LEU A 362 -32.01 -12.35 -13.89
C LEU A 362 -33.44 -12.92 -13.86
N LYS A 363 -33.87 -13.53 -12.74
CA LYS A 363 -35.27 -13.95 -12.55
C LYS A 363 -36.28 -12.79 -12.60
N ASN A 364 -35.83 -11.56 -12.39
CA ASN A 364 -36.65 -10.35 -12.46
C ASN A 364 -36.63 -9.72 -13.87
N ILE A 365 -36.00 -10.36 -14.85
CA ILE A 365 -35.99 -9.95 -16.26
C ILE A 365 -36.74 -11.02 -17.05
N PRO A 366 -38.06 -10.83 -17.30
CA PRO A 366 -38.84 -11.81 -18.04
C PRO A 366 -38.49 -11.88 -19.53
N ASN A 367 -37.82 -10.85 -20.08
CA ASN A 367 -37.37 -10.81 -21.46
C ASN A 367 -36.28 -11.87 -21.67
N GLU A 368 -36.66 -12.99 -22.28
CA GLU A 368 -35.80 -14.17 -22.41
C GLU A 368 -34.56 -13.92 -23.29
N TRP A 369 -34.64 -13.01 -24.28
CA TRP A 369 -33.48 -12.61 -25.06
C TRP A 369 -32.45 -11.88 -24.18
N ALA A 370 -32.87 -10.83 -23.49
CA ALA A 370 -32.01 -10.05 -22.61
C ALA A 370 -31.43 -10.92 -21.49
N LYS A 371 -32.24 -11.80 -20.91
CA LYS A 371 -31.82 -12.77 -19.91
C LYS A 371 -30.77 -13.75 -20.45
N GLY A 372 -30.97 -14.26 -21.67
CA GLY A 372 -30.01 -15.13 -22.38
C GLY A 372 -28.66 -14.44 -22.60
N VAL A 373 -28.69 -13.17 -23.04
CA VAL A 373 -27.48 -12.36 -23.24
C VAL A 373 -26.75 -12.14 -21.90
N LEU A 374 -27.47 -11.73 -20.85
CA LEU A 374 -26.87 -11.39 -19.56
C LEU A 374 -26.41 -12.61 -18.73
N CYS A 375 -26.97 -13.81 -18.97
CA CYS A 375 -26.56 -15.03 -18.28
C CYS A 375 -25.29 -15.66 -18.89
N ASP A 376 -25.07 -15.52 -20.19
CA ASP A 376 -23.96 -16.13 -20.95
C ASP A 376 -22.59 -15.57 -20.53
N GLY A 377 -22.02 -16.10 -19.44
CA GLY A 377 -20.74 -15.64 -18.90
C GLY A 377 -19.52 -15.90 -19.79
N GLU A 378 -19.64 -16.83 -20.73
CA GLU A 378 -18.53 -17.16 -21.62
C GLU A 378 -18.38 -16.09 -22.70
N ASN A 379 -19.50 -15.67 -23.31
CA ASN A 379 -19.51 -14.70 -24.39
C ASN A 379 -20.01 -13.31 -23.99
N LEU A 380 -20.15 -13.03 -22.69
CA LEU A 380 -20.55 -11.72 -22.19
C LEU A 380 -19.48 -10.67 -22.51
N THR A 381 -19.89 -9.60 -23.19
CA THR A 381 -19.04 -8.43 -23.47
C THR A 381 -19.77 -7.14 -23.11
N GLU A 382 -19.04 -6.04 -23.02
CA GLU A 382 -19.60 -4.75 -22.66
C GLU A 382 -20.59 -4.27 -23.73
N GLU A 383 -20.29 -4.53 -25.00
CA GLU A 383 -21.12 -4.20 -26.15
C GLU A 383 -22.46 -4.92 -26.10
N LYS A 384 -22.48 -6.20 -25.74
CA LYS A 384 -23.72 -6.97 -25.57
C LYS A 384 -24.59 -6.46 -24.43
N VAL A 385 -23.98 -6.03 -23.34
CA VAL A 385 -24.73 -5.40 -22.24
C VAL A 385 -25.30 -4.06 -22.72
N ASP A 386 -24.52 -3.28 -23.48
CA ASP A 386 -24.97 -2.01 -24.04
C ASP A 386 -26.12 -2.21 -25.05
N GLU A 387 -26.09 -3.25 -25.89
CA GLU A 387 -27.18 -3.64 -26.80
C GLU A 387 -28.49 -3.94 -26.05
N VAL A 388 -28.42 -4.67 -24.93
CA VAL A 388 -29.58 -4.96 -24.08
C VAL A 388 -30.19 -3.66 -23.52
N LEU A 389 -29.35 -2.72 -23.09
CA LEU A 389 -29.81 -1.45 -22.54
C LEU A 389 -30.41 -0.53 -23.62
N VAL A 390 -29.83 -0.52 -24.82
CA VAL A 390 -30.34 0.25 -25.97
C VAL A 390 -31.71 -0.27 -26.39
N GLU A 391 -31.88 -1.60 -26.52
CA GLU A 391 -33.18 -2.18 -26.89
C GLU A 391 -34.22 -1.96 -25.79
N PHE A 392 -33.85 -2.08 -24.51
CA PHE A 392 -34.75 -1.73 -23.40
C PHE A 392 -35.24 -0.28 -23.48
N LEU A 393 -34.36 0.69 -23.73
CA LEU A 393 -34.75 2.10 -23.83
C LEU A 393 -35.65 2.35 -25.05
N LYS A 394 -35.37 1.70 -26.17
CA LYS A 394 -36.22 1.75 -27.37
C LYS A 394 -37.63 1.23 -27.06
N ASP A 395 -37.73 0.05 -26.47
CA ASP A 395 -39.02 -0.55 -26.09
C ASP A 395 -39.74 0.30 -25.02
N PHE A 396 -39.01 0.94 -24.11
CA PHE A 396 -39.59 1.90 -23.16
C PHE A 396 -40.20 3.10 -23.89
N LYS A 397 -39.48 3.67 -24.86
CA LYS A 397 -39.93 4.83 -25.64
C LYS A 397 -41.16 4.53 -26.49
N GLU A 398 -41.29 3.28 -26.94
CA GLU A 398 -42.42 2.77 -27.72
C GLU A 398 -43.61 2.31 -26.84
N ASP A 399 -43.53 2.46 -25.52
CA ASP A 399 -44.52 1.99 -24.54
C ASP A 399 -44.84 0.49 -24.67
N SER A 400 -43.82 -0.31 -25.01
CA SER A 400 -43.97 -1.72 -25.34
C SER A 400 -43.36 -2.67 -24.30
N LEU A 401 -43.01 -2.17 -23.12
CA LEU A 401 -42.32 -2.93 -22.07
C LEU A 401 -43.01 -4.26 -21.72
N GLU A 402 -44.31 -4.22 -21.40
CA GLU A 402 -45.07 -5.42 -21.04
C GLU A 402 -45.16 -6.40 -22.22
N ALA A 403 -45.47 -5.90 -23.42
CA ALA A 403 -45.58 -6.71 -24.63
C ALA A 403 -44.25 -7.38 -25.02
N LYS A 404 -43.12 -6.74 -24.69
CA LYS A 404 -41.75 -7.23 -24.94
C LYS A 404 -41.17 -8.00 -23.75
N GLY A 405 -41.95 -8.23 -22.70
CA GLY A 405 -41.54 -8.99 -21.52
C GLY A 405 -40.52 -8.29 -20.63
N TRP A 406 -40.39 -6.96 -20.70
CA TRP A 406 -39.58 -6.23 -19.74
C TRP A 406 -40.29 -6.13 -18.37
N PRO A 407 -39.54 -5.96 -17.26
CA PRO A 407 -40.16 -5.65 -15.98
C PRO A 407 -41.00 -4.38 -16.10
N THR A 408 -42.21 -4.38 -15.55
CA THR A 408 -43.12 -3.21 -15.56
C THR A 408 -43.01 -2.36 -14.29
N PHE A 409 -42.45 -2.94 -13.22
CA PHE A 409 -42.22 -2.27 -11.95
C PHE A 409 -40.74 -1.99 -11.74
N LEU A 410 -40.38 -0.73 -11.45
CA LEU A 410 -38.99 -0.27 -11.30
C LEU A 410 -38.09 -0.74 -12.44
N SER A 411 -38.60 -0.70 -13.67
CA SER A 411 -38.05 -1.39 -14.84
C SER A 411 -36.60 -0.99 -15.13
N ALA A 412 -36.35 0.31 -15.25
CA ALA A 412 -35.02 0.84 -15.52
C ALA A 412 -34.04 0.55 -14.37
N TYR A 413 -34.53 0.55 -13.13
CA TYR A 413 -33.70 0.21 -11.98
C TYR A 413 -33.29 -1.26 -12.00
N THR A 414 -34.25 -2.17 -12.19
CA THR A 414 -34.03 -3.61 -12.33
C THR A 414 -33.04 -3.93 -13.44
N VAL A 415 -33.28 -3.40 -14.64
CA VAL A 415 -32.40 -3.60 -15.80
C VAL A 415 -31.01 -3.01 -15.55
N SER A 416 -30.91 -1.81 -14.95
CA SER A 416 -29.62 -1.19 -14.62
C SER A 416 -28.77 -2.03 -13.66
N LYS A 417 -29.40 -2.66 -12.66
CA LYS A 417 -28.70 -3.47 -11.66
C LYS A 417 -28.32 -4.85 -12.20
N ALA A 418 -29.10 -5.40 -13.13
CA ALA A 418 -28.71 -6.58 -13.88
C ALA A 418 -27.51 -6.30 -14.80
N ALA A 419 -27.50 -5.16 -15.51
CA ALA A 419 -26.37 -4.73 -16.32
C ALA A 419 -25.10 -4.52 -15.46
N MET A 420 -25.23 -3.94 -14.26
CA MET A 420 -24.11 -3.81 -13.32
C MET A 420 -23.55 -5.17 -12.86
N ASN A 421 -24.43 -6.15 -12.63
CA ASN A 421 -24.03 -7.51 -12.30
C ASN A 421 -23.27 -8.18 -13.46
N ALA A 422 -23.76 -8.01 -14.68
CA ALA A 422 -23.08 -8.48 -15.90
C ALA A 422 -21.70 -7.81 -16.07
N TYR A 423 -21.63 -6.49 -15.97
CA TYR A 423 -20.38 -5.72 -16.04
C TYR A 423 -19.34 -6.18 -15.01
N THR A 424 -19.77 -6.45 -13.79
CA THR A 424 -18.88 -6.97 -12.74
C THR A 424 -18.23 -8.29 -13.14
N ARG A 425 -18.96 -9.20 -13.79
CA ARG A 425 -18.41 -10.46 -14.32
C ARG A 425 -17.40 -10.20 -15.45
N ILE A 426 -17.71 -9.26 -16.35
CA ILE A 426 -16.81 -8.87 -17.44
C ILE A 426 -15.48 -8.35 -16.87
N ILE A 427 -15.53 -7.40 -15.94
CA ILE A 427 -14.32 -6.81 -15.35
C ILE A 427 -13.53 -7.84 -14.53
N ALA A 428 -14.19 -8.70 -13.75
CA ALA A 428 -13.53 -9.79 -13.03
C ALA A 428 -12.79 -10.76 -13.98
N LYS A 429 -13.37 -11.08 -15.14
CA LYS A 429 -12.74 -11.92 -16.17
C LYS A 429 -11.57 -11.20 -16.86
N LYS A 430 -11.73 -9.90 -17.13
CA LYS A 430 -10.72 -9.05 -17.80
C LYS A 430 -9.51 -8.76 -16.92
N TYR A 431 -9.69 -8.68 -15.60
CA TYR A 431 -8.64 -8.40 -14.61
C TYR A 431 -8.62 -9.47 -13.51
N PRO A 432 -8.04 -10.67 -13.76
CA PRO A 432 -8.03 -11.77 -12.80
C PRO A 432 -7.29 -11.48 -11.48
N SER A 433 -6.39 -10.49 -11.46
CA SER A 433 -5.70 -10.03 -10.26
C SER A 433 -6.56 -9.13 -9.36
N PHE A 434 -7.70 -8.65 -9.86
CA PHE A 434 -8.60 -7.78 -9.12
C PHE A 434 -9.68 -8.62 -8.43
N CYS A 435 -10.05 -8.23 -7.21
CA CYS A 435 -11.26 -8.74 -6.57
C CYS A 435 -12.41 -7.75 -6.86
N VAL A 436 -13.27 -8.14 -7.79
CA VAL A 436 -14.34 -7.31 -8.38
C VAL A 436 -15.67 -7.98 -8.11
N ASN A 437 -16.49 -7.40 -7.23
CA ASN A 437 -17.72 -8.04 -6.78
C ASN A 437 -18.89 -7.05 -6.71
N CYS A 438 -20.10 -7.59 -6.88
CA CYS A 438 -21.34 -6.88 -6.64
C CYS A 438 -21.87 -7.18 -5.25
N VAL A 439 -22.55 -6.19 -4.65
CA VAL A 439 -23.23 -6.36 -3.37
C VAL A 439 -24.60 -5.73 -3.36
N CYS A 440 -25.60 -6.47 -2.85
CA CYS A 440 -26.87 -5.89 -2.41
C CYS A 440 -26.77 -5.56 -0.91
N PRO A 441 -26.87 -4.28 -0.52
CA PRO A 441 -26.75 -3.85 0.87
C PRO A 441 -28.02 -4.16 1.70
N GLY A 442 -29.00 -4.86 1.13
CA GLY A 442 -30.32 -5.07 1.73
C GLY A 442 -31.24 -3.86 1.59
N TYR A 443 -32.36 -3.89 2.31
CA TYR A 443 -33.37 -2.82 2.27
C TYR A 443 -33.11 -1.79 3.39
N VAL A 444 -32.31 -0.78 3.06
CA VAL A 444 -31.74 0.19 4.01
C VAL A 444 -32.56 1.47 4.09
N LYS A 445 -32.74 2.03 5.30
CA LYS A 445 -33.42 3.31 5.55
C LYS A 445 -32.58 4.48 5.01
N THR A 446 -32.92 4.97 3.81
CA THR A 446 -32.28 6.16 3.23
C THR A 446 -33.30 7.01 2.47
N ASP A 447 -32.88 8.18 1.98
CA ASP A 447 -33.73 9.04 1.14
C ASP A 447 -34.30 8.31 -0.09
N ILE A 448 -33.58 7.29 -0.58
CA ILE A 448 -33.94 6.52 -1.76
C ILE A 448 -35.32 5.88 -1.68
N ASN A 449 -35.69 5.43 -0.48
CA ASN A 449 -36.93 4.76 -0.16
C ASN A 449 -37.67 5.54 0.92
N ARG A 450 -37.44 6.86 1.04
CA ARG A 450 -38.09 7.71 2.05
C ARG A 450 -37.98 7.15 3.48
N ASN A 451 -36.83 6.55 3.79
CA ASN A 451 -36.52 5.93 5.07
C ASN A 451 -37.43 4.75 5.49
N THR A 452 -38.06 4.05 4.54
CA THR A 452 -38.94 2.89 4.82
C THR A 452 -38.21 1.55 4.92
N GLY A 453 -36.87 1.54 4.92
CA GLY A 453 -36.05 0.33 5.02
C GLY A 453 -36.16 -0.43 6.35
N ILE A 454 -35.69 -1.68 6.39
CA ILE A 454 -35.57 -2.47 7.63
C ILE A 454 -34.19 -2.32 8.28
N LEU A 455 -33.15 -2.12 7.48
CA LEU A 455 -31.76 -1.94 7.95
C LEU A 455 -31.42 -0.47 8.17
N THR A 456 -30.54 -0.22 9.12
CA THR A 456 -29.85 1.07 9.29
C THR A 456 -28.79 1.26 8.20
N VAL A 457 -28.34 2.52 8.01
CA VAL A 457 -27.24 2.81 7.08
C VAL A 457 -25.96 2.07 7.45
N GLU A 458 -25.68 1.93 8.75
CA GLU A 458 -24.53 1.21 9.30
C GLU A 458 -24.53 -0.27 8.92
N GLU A 459 -25.66 -0.95 9.12
CA GLU A 459 -25.84 -2.35 8.70
C GLU A 459 -25.75 -2.51 7.18
N GLY A 460 -26.30 -1.54 6.43
CA GLY A 460 -26.27 -1.54 4.96
C GLY A 460 -24.86 -1.39 4.39
N ALA A 461 -24.01 -0.59 5.02
CA ALA A 461 -22.63 -0.34 4.59
C ALA A 461 -21.67 -1.46 4.97
N ALA A 462 -21.98 -2.25 5.99
CA ALA A 462 -21.12 -3.36 6.43
C ALA A 462 -20.80 -4.36 5.31
N SER A 463 -21.74 -4.62 4.40
CA SER A 463 -21.53 -5.56 3.29
C SER A 463 -20.57 -5.01 2.21
N PRO A 464 -20.74 -3.78 1.67
CA PRO A 464 -19.73 -3.13 0.84
C PRO A 464 -18.34 -3.06 1.48
N VAL A 465 -18.26 -2.67 2.77
CA VAL A 465 -16.99 -2.58 3.51
C VAL A 465 -16.31 -3.94 3.60
N ARG A 466 -17.06 -5.00 3.93
CA ARG A 466 -16.52 -6.37 3.98
C ARG A 466 -15.91 -6.79 2.64
N LEU A 467 -16.54 -6.46 1.51
CA LEU A 467 -15.98 -6.79 0.19
C LEU A 467 -14.75 -5.96 -0.15
N ALA A 468 -14.74 -4.70 0.24
CA ALA A 468 -13.57 -3.82 0.06
C ALA A 468 -12.35 -4.31 0.86
N LEU A 469 -12.58 -4.99 1.99
CA LEU A 469 -11.54 -5.49 2.89
C LEU A 469 -11.20 -6.98 2.69
N LEU A 470 -11.68 -7.61 1.61
CA LEU A 470 -11.40 -9.02 1.36
C LEU A 470 -9.89 -9.29 1.19
N PRO A 471 -9.35 -10.39 1.75
CA PRO A 471 -7.96 -10.79 1.56
C PRO A 471 -7.59 -11.00 0.09
N ASN A 472 -6.30 -10.92 -0.24
CA ASN A 472 -5.80 -11.30 -1.56
C ASN A 472 -6.14 -12.76 -1.90
N GLY A 473 -6.47 -13.02 -3.17
CA GLY A 473 -6.93 -14.34 -3.62
C GLY A 473 -8.38 -14.66 -3.28
N SER A 474 -9.13 -13.72 -2.69
CA SER A 474 -10.58 -13.88 -2.48
C SER A 474 -11.34 -14.00 -3.80
N PRO A 475 -12.51 -14.66 -3.81
CA PRO A 475 -13.32 -14.81 -5.00
C PRO A 475 -13.66 -13.47 -5.67
N SER A 476 -13.67 -13.47 -6.99
CA SER A 476 -13.96 -12.32 -7.86
C SER A 476 -15.07 -12.69 -8.83
N GLY A 477 -15.82 -11.70 -9.31
CA GLY A 477 -16.94 -11.89 -10.20
C GLY A 477 -18.14 -12.56 -9.52
N LEU A 478 -18.42 -12.22 -8.25
CA LEU A 478 -19.57 -12.70 -7.46
C LEU A 478 -20.59 -11.59 -7.16
N PHE A 479 -21.83 -11.99 -6.89
CA PHE A 479 -22.89 -11.14 -6.33
C PHE A 479 -23.22 -11.62 -4.93
N LEU A 480 -23.17 -10.71 -3.96
CA LEU A 480 -23.43 -11.03 -2.56
C LEU A 480 -24.64 -10.26 -2.05
N CYS A 481 -25.55 -10.96 -1.38
CA CYS A 481 -26.64 -10.36 -0.60
C CYS A 481 -26.38 -10.71 0.88
N SER A 482 -26.78 -9.83 1.80
CA SER A 482 -26.47 -9.95 3.24
C SER A 482 -26.49 -11.41 3.77
N ALA A 483 -25.42 -11.77 4.47
CA ALA A 483 -25.10 -13.05 5.14
C ALA A 483 -25.04 -14.37 4.33
N ARG A 484 -25.39 -14.42 3.03
CA ARG A 484 -25.20 -15.63 2.21
C ARG A 484 -24.54 -15.33 0.87
N SER A 485 -23.46 -16.04 0.57
CA SER A 485 -22.93 -16.17 -0.79
C SER A 485 -24.02 -16.78 -1.67
N VAL A 486 -24.58 -16.01 -2.59
CA VAL A 486 -25.50 -16.54 -3.61
C VAL A 486 -24.66 -16.71 -4.86
N SER A 487 -24.46 -17.95 -5.31
CA SER A 487 -23.90 -18.22 -6.63
C SER A 487 -24.78 -17.52 -7.68
N PHE A 488 -24.14 -16.90 -8.68
CA PHE A 488 -24.84 -16.22 -9.79
C PHE A 488 -25.81 -17.14 -10.55
N LEU A 489 -25.67 -18.44 -10.38
CA LEU A 489 -26.58 -19.48 -10.83
C LEU A 489 -27.44 -19.88 -9.62
N ILE A 490 -28.66 -19.34 -9.54
CA ILE A 490 -29.77 -20.12 -8.98
C ILE A 490 -30.49 -20.69 -10.20
N ASP A 491 -30.59 -22.01 -10.18
CA ASP A 491 -31.05 -22.91 -11.22
C ASP A 491 -32.16 -22.35 -12.13
N ALA A 492 -32.00 -22.56 -13.43
CA ALA A 492 -33.10 -22.54 -14.39
C ALA A 492 -34.06 -23.76 -14.22
N ASN A 493 -34.07 -24.41 -13.04
CA ASN A 493 -34.97 -25.49 -12.68
C ASN A 493 -35.29 -25.39 -11.18
N GLY A 494 -36.40 -24.70 -10.84
CA GLY A 494 -36.96 -24.63 -9.49
C GLY A 494 -37.71 -23.33 -9.22
#